data_AF-A0A0J6WYN2-F1
#
_entry.id   AF-A0A0J6WYN2-F1
#
_cell.length_a   1.000
_cell.length_b   1.000
_cell.length_c   1.000
_cell.angle_alpha   90.00
_cell.angle_beta   90.00
_cell.angle_gamma   90.00
#
_symmetry.space_group_name_H-M   'P 1'
#
loop_
_entity.id
_entity.type
_entity.pdbx_description
1 polymer ?
#
loop_
_entity_poly.entity_id
_entity_poly.type
_entity_poly.pdbx_seq_one_letter_code
_entity_poly.pdbx_strand_id
1 'polypeptide(L)'
;MLYGLDMPIVFEAAAGIVGLILILLLVYIIILNRRVKNLDEKYVFFMQDETGKSIESKLREDVAELRGLQGALDMIHNTQKDILSVQNHCFRKIGFVKYNAFDNIGNNLSFAFTVLDGKNDGFCLSSVYGRNESRIFAKPIVDGKCLYGMSEEEKESLENALIYQGDIQAVQKE
;
A
#
# COMPACT_ATOMS: atom_id res chain seq x y z
N MET A 1 -85.95 -26.77 22.33
CA MET A 1 -86.26 -28.21 22.50
C MET A 1 -84.96 -28.99 22.66
N LEU A 2 -84.34 -28.94 23.84
CA LEU A 2 -83.19 -29.79 24.18
C LEU A 2 -83.17 -29.97 25.72
N TYR A 3 -84.14 -30.72 26.22
CA TYR A 3 -84.20 -31.22 27.60
C TYR A 3 -84.69 -32.66 27.51
N GLY A 4 -83.76 -33.59 27.34
CA GLY A 4 -84.10 -35.02 27.14
C GLY A 4 -82.93 -35.91 26.71
N LEU A 5 -81.68 -35.50 26.94
CA LEU A 5 -80.54 -36.43 26.92
C LEU A 5 -80.01 -36.54 28.34
N ASP A 6 -79.77 -37.76 28.79
CA ASP A 6 -79.13 -38.04 30.07
C ASP A 6 -77.78 -37.30 30.13
N MET A 7 -77.73 -36.24 30.95
CA MET A 7 -76.56 -35.43 31.23
C MET A 7 -75.26 -36.22 31.50
N PRO A 8 -75.28 -37.43 32.12
CA PRO A 8 -74.06 -38.24 32.27
C PRO A 8 -73.49 -38.76 30.93
N ILE A 9 -74.32 -39.18 29.97
CA ILE A 9 -73.85 -39.74 28.69
C ILE A 9 -73.18 -38.66 27.83
N VAL A 10 -73.73 -37.44 27.86
CA VAL A 10 -73.14 -36.28 27.15
C VAL A 10 -71.78 -35.90 27.75
N PHE A 11 -71.62 -36.00 29.06
CA PHE A 11 -70.36 -35.70 29.74
C PHE A 11 -69.27 -36.74 29.43
N GLU A 12 -69.62 -38.03 29.42
CA GLU A 12 -68.70 -39.11 29.02
C GLU A 12 -68.26 -39.00 27.55
N ALA A 13 -69.19 -38.67 26.65
CA ALA A 13 -68.88 -38.44 25.24
C ALA A 13 -67.96 -37.21 25.04
N ALA A 14 -68.21 -36.11 25.76
CA ALA A 14 -67.39 -34.91 25.70
C ALA A 14 -65.96 -35.16 26.23
N ALA A 15 -65.82 -35.92 27.32
CA ALA A 15 -64.51 -36.32 27.86
C ALA A 15 -63.71 -37.18 26.87
N GLY A 16 -64.37 -38.09 26.14
CA GLY A 16 -63.74 -38.89 25.08
C GLY A 16 -63.21 -38.04 23.93
N ILE A 17 -63.97 -37.05 23.47
CA ILE A 17 -63.55 -36.13 22.39
C ILE A 17 -62.34 -35.30 22.82
N VAL A 18 -62.35 -34.78 24.06
CA VAL A 18 -61.21 -34.03 24.61
C VAL A 18 -59.95 -34.90 24.69
N GLY A 19 -60.08 -36.16 25.13
CA GLY A 19 -58.97 -37.11 25.14
C GLY A 19 -58.39 -37.38 23.75
N LEU A 20 -59.26 -37.53 22.73
CA LEU A 20 -58.86 -37.75 21.35
C LEU A 20 -58.13 -36.53 20.76
N ILE A 21 -58.60 -35.32 21.07
CA ILE A 21 -57.95 -34.06 20.68
C ILE A 21 -56.58 -33.95 21.35
N LEU A 22 -56.45 -34.29 22.63
CA LEU A 22 -55.17 -34.27 23.35
C LEU A 22 -54.16 -35.25 22.74
N ILE A 23 -54.60 -36.45 22.34
CA ILE A 23 -53.74 -37.45 21.67
C ILE A 23 -53.26 -36.92 20.31
N LEU A 24 -54.16 -36.34 19.51
CA LEU A 24 -53.79 -35.74 18.22
C LEU A 24 -52.78 -34.59 18.39
N LEU A 25 -52.96 -33.76 19.42
CA LEU A 25 -52.07 -32.66 19.75
C LEU A 25 -50.69 -33.18 20.16
N LEU A 26 -50.63 -34.25 20.96
CA LEU A 26 -49.40 -34.93 21.34
C LEU A 26 -48.65 -35.49 20.13
N VAL A 27 -49.36 -36.17 19.23
CA VAL A 27 -48.78 -36.69 17.98
C VAL A 27 -48.25 -35.55 17.12
N TYR A 28 -48.99 -34.45 17.01
CA TYR A 28 -48.55 -33.26 16.27
C TYR A 28 -47.27 -32.64 16.84
N ILE A 29 -47.18 -32.51 18.18
CA ILE A 29 -45.98 -32.01 18.86
C ILE A 29 -44.78 -32.93 18.60
N ILE A 30 -44.97 -34.26 18.61
CA ILE A 30 -43.90 -35.23 18.32
C ILE A 30 -43.39 -35.08 16.88
N ILE A 31 -44.30 -34.92 15.91
CA ILE A 31 -43.93 -34.69 14.50
C ILE A 31 -43.19 -33.36 14.34
N LEU A 32 -43.66 -32.29 15.00
CA LEU A 32 -43.03 -30.97 14.92
C LEU A 32 -41.61 -31.01 15.48
N ASN A 33 -41.41 -31.61 16.66
CA ASN A 33 -40.08 -31.77 17.26
C ASN A 33 -39.14 -32.60 16.38
N ARG A 34 -39.63 -33.69 15.77
CA ARG A 34 -38.83 -34.48 14.83
C ARG A 34 -38.44 -33.66 13.59
N ARG A 35 -39.36 -32.85 13.07
CA ARG A 35 -39.10 -31.99 11.91
C ARG A 35 -38.09 -30.91 12.25
N VAL A 36 -38.23 -30.24 13.40
CA VAL A 36 -37.29 -29.22 13.88
C VAL A 36 -35.90 -29.82 14.08
N LYS A 37 -35.81 -30.98 14.75
CA LYS A 37 -34.53 -31.66 14.96
C LYS A 37 -33.83 -32.04 13.63
N ASN A 38 -34.59 -32.55 12.66
CA ASN A 38 -34.04 -32.87 11.34
C ASN A 38 -33.60 -31.61 10.56
N LEU A 39 -34.25 -30.47 10.79
CA LEU A 39 -33.85 -29.19 10.19
C LEU A 39 -32.58 -28.64 10.85
N ASP A 40 -32.48 -28.73 12.17
CA ASP A 40 -31.30 -28.32 12.92
C ASP A 40 -30.08 -29.18 12.53
N GLU A 41 -30.25 -30.49 12.42
CA GLU A 41 -29.17 -31.40 11.98
C GLU A 41 -28.70 -31.08 10.56
N LYS A 42 -29.61 -30.80 9.63
CA LYS A 42 -29.25 -30.38 8.27
C LYS A 42 -28.60 -29.01 8.26
N TYR A 43 -29.09 -28.06 9.06
CA TYR A 43 -28.51 -26.72 9.15
C TYR A 43 -27.08 -26.75 9.71
N VAL A 44 -26.85 -27.52 10.77
CA VAL A 44 -25.52 -27.76 11.34
C VAL A 44 -24.61 -28.49 10.35
N PHE A 45 -25.13 -29.49 9.63
CA PHE A 45 -24.39 -30.21 8.59
C PHE A 45 -24.03 -29.32 7.39
N PHE A 46 -24.94 -28.42 6.94
CA PHE A 46 -24.64 -27.49 5.85
C PHE A 46 -23.74 -26.32 6.29
N MET A 47 -23.72 -25.98 7.59
CA MET A 47 -22.81 -24.97 8.14
C MET A 47 -21.43 -25.53 8.50
N GLN A 48 -21.27 -26.86 8.60
CA GLN A 48 -19.98 -27.53 8.70
C GLN A 48 -19.57 -28.05 7.32
N ASP A 49 -18.62 -27.38 6.69
CA ASP A 49 -17.93 -27.95 5.52
C ASP A 49 -17.14 -29.21 5.92
N GLU A 50 -16.65 -30.01 4.96
CA GLU A 50 -16.04 -31.35 5.12
C GLU A 50 -14.85 -31.44 6.11
N THR A 51 -14.43 -30.31 6.69
CA THR A 51 -13.33 -30.16 7.65
C THR A 51 -13.77 -29.74 9.06
N GLY A 52 -15.07 -29.62 9.34
CA GLY A 52 -15.61 -29.31 10.68
C GLY A 52 -15.44 -27.85 11.13
N LYS A 53 -14.92 -26.96 10.27
CA LYS A 53 -14.88 -25.52 10.50
C LYS A 53 -16.17 -24.88 9.99
N SER A 54 -16.83 -24.08 10.84
CA SER A 54 -18.00 -23.28 10.43
C SER A 54 -17.59 -22.33 9.30
N ILE A 55 -18.41 -22.18 8.26
CA ILE A 55 -18.21 -21.20 7.18
C ILE A 55 -17.97 -19.79 7.77
N GLU A 56 -18.59 -19.48 8.92
CA GLU A 56 -18.35 -18.26 9.68
C GLU A 56 -16.89 -18.10 10.12
N SER A 57 -16.23 -19.19 10.53
CA SER A 57 -14.84 -19.17 10.96
C SER A 57 -13.89 -18.88 9.81
N LYS A 58 -14.13 -19.45 8.62
CA LYS A 58 -13.34 -19.18 7.41
C LYS A 58 -13.58 -17.76 6.90
N LEU A 59 -14.83 -17.31 6.86
CA LEU A 59 -15.16 -15.93 6.52
C LEU A 59 -14.53 -14.93 7.50
N ARG A 60 -14.49 -15.26 8.80
CA ARG A 60 -13.84 -14.42 9.82
C ARG A 60 -12.33 -14.39 9.66
N GLU A 61 -11.72 -15.51 9.29
CA GLU A 61 -10.30 -15.62 8.98
C GLU A 61 -9.96 -14.80 7.73
N ASP A 62 -10.72 -14.97 6.64
CA ASP A 62 -10.57 -14.22 5.39
C ASP A 62 -10.77 -12.70 5.62
N VAL A 63 -11.77 -12.30 6.41
CA VAL A 63 -11.99 -10.88 6.76
C VAL A 63 -10.85 -10.32 7.61
N ALA A 64 -10.28 -11.12 8.51
CA ALA A 64 -9.12 -10.71 9.29
C ALA A 64 -7.88 -10.56 8.40
N GLU A 65 -7.67 -11.47 7.45
CA GLU A 65 -6.59 -11.39 6.46
C GLU A 65 -6.74 -10.15 5.56
N LEU A 66 -7.94 -9.89 5.06
CA LEU A 66 -8.24 -8.69 4.25
C LEU A 66 -7.95 -7.39 5.01
N ARG A 67 -8.29 -7.32 6.30
CA ARG A 67 -7.94 -6.17 7.16
C ARG A 67 -6.43 -6.05 7.36
N GLY A 68 -5.72 -7.17 7.49
CA GLY A 68 -4.25 -7.20 7.56
C GLY A 68 -3.61 -6.67 6.28
N LEU A 69 -4.10 -7.13 5.12
CA LEU A 69 -3.69 -6.66 3.80
C LEU A 69 -3.91 -5.15 3.63
N GLN A 70 -5.07 -4.65 4.06
CA GLN A 70 -5.36 -3.22 3.98
C GLN A 70 -4.39 -2.39 4.84
N GLY A 71 -4.07 -2.85 6.05
CA GLY A 71 -3.07 -2.19 6.90
C GLY A 71 -1.65 -2.21 6.29
N ALA A 72 -1.26 -3.30 5.63
CA ALA A 72 0.02 -3.39 4.92
C ALA A 72 0.09 -2.43 3.72
N LEU A 73 -1.00 -2.31 2.95
CA LEU A 73 -1.09 -1.36 1.83
C LEU A 73 -0.97 0.10 2.31
N ASP A 74 -1.63 0.46 3.41
CA ASP A 74 -1.53 1.79 3.99
C ASP A 74 -0.09 2.10 4.44
N MET A 75 0.58 1.12 5.07
CA MET A 75 1.98 1.26 5.46
C MET A 75 2.92 1.43 4.25
N ILE A 76 2.72 0.63 3.19
CA ILE A 76 3.50 0.75 1.94
C ILE A 76 3.29 2.13 1.31
N HIS A 77 2.05 2.60 1.23
CA HIS A 77 1.75 3.92 0.66
C HIS A 77 2.38 5.07 1.45
N ASN A 78 2.35 5.00 2.79
CA ASN A 78 3.00 6.00 3.63
C ASN A 78 4.53 5.98 3.45
N THR A 79 5.13 4.79 3.46
CA THR A 79 6.57 4.64 3.23
C THR A 79 6.98 5.16 1.85
N GLN A 80 6.17 4.92 0.82
CA GLN A 80 6.41 5.43 -0.52
C GLN A 80 6.39 6.97 -0.56
N LYS A 81 5.43 7.60 0.12
CA LYS A 81 5.38 9.07 0.24
C LYS A 81 6.62 9.62 0.92
N ASP A 82 7.07 8.98 2.00
CA ASP A 82 8.26 9.41 2.73
C ASP A 82 9.50 9.30 1.83
N ILE A 83 9.68 8.18 1.14
CA ILE A 83 10.79 7.98 0.19
C ILE A 83 10.77 9.04 -0.92
N LEU A 84 9.60 9.31 -1.53
CA LEU A 84 9.48 10.32 -2.58
C LEU A 84 9.80 11.73 -2.06
N SER A 85 9.40 12.04 -0.84
CA SER A 85 9.69 13.35 -0.22
C SER A 85 11.19 13.56 -0.03
N VAL A 86 11.90 12.53 0.44
CA VAL A 86 13.36 12.55 0.65
C VAL A 86 14.09 12.56 -0.69
N GLN A 87 13.67 11.72 -1.64
CA GLN A 87 14.31 11.60 -2.95
C GLN A 87 14.29 12.90 -3.74
N ASN A 88 13.24 13.71 -3.59
CA ASN A 88 13.14 15.02 -4.24
C ASN A 88 14.17 16.04 -3.73
N HIS A 89 14.73 15.84 -2.53
CA HIS A 89 15.73 16.73 -1.93
C HIS A 89 17.13 16.11 -1.88
N CYS A 90 17.29 14.86 -2.34
CA CYS A 90 18.58 14.23 -2.47
C CYS A 90 19.26 14.64 -3.77
N PHE A 91 20.53 15.03 -3.67
CA PHE A 91 21.41 15.20 -4.82
C PHE A 91 21.65 13.86 -5.51
N ARG A 92 21.31 13.77 -6.79
CA ARG A 92 21.40 12.51 -7.57
C ARG A 92 21.98 12.70 -8.97
N LYS A 93 22.14 13.95 -9.41
CA LYS A 93 22.63 14.31 -10.73
C LYS A 93 23.99 14.95 -10.58
N ILE A 94 25.00 14.39 -11.22
CA ILE A 94 26.40 14.80 -11.06
C ILE A 94 27.02 15.03 -12.42
N GLY A 95 27.69 16.17 -12.58
CA GLY A 95 28.52 16.48 -13.73
C GLY A 95 29.92 16.87 -13.28
N PHE A 96 30.94 16.31 -13.92
CA PHE A 96 32.33 16.59 -13.58
C PHE A 96 33.17 16.74 -14.85
N VAL A 97 33.82 17.90 -14.98
CA VAL A 97 34.66 18.25 -16.12
C VAL A 97 36.00 18.72 -15.59
N LYS A 98 37.08 18.18 -16.15
CA LYS A 98 38.45 18.63 -15.88
C LYS A 98 38.98 19.44 -17.06
N TYR A 99 39.71 20.50 -16.76
CA TYR A 99 40.25 21.40 -17.78
C TYR A 99 41.52 22.12 -17.30
N ASN A 100 42.20 22.80 -18.22
CA ASN A 100 43.27 23.75 -17.90
C ASN A 100 42.72 25.16 -18.07
N ALA A 101 42.67 25.93 -16.98
CA ALA A 101 42.29 27.34 -17.06
C ALA A 101 43.38 28.24 -17.68
N PHE A 102 44.61 27.73 -17.79
CA PHE A 102 45.76 28.44 -18.36
C PHE A 102 46.60 27.48 -19.20
N ASP A 103 46.93 27.86 -20.44
CA ASP A 103 47.69 27.04 -21.39
C ASP A 103 49.08 26.60 -20.89
N ASN A 104 49.63 27.34 -19.91
CA ASN A 104 50.98 27.10 -19.38
C ASN A 104 51.02 26.23 -18.11
N ILE A 105 49.89 25.63 -17.70
CA ILE A 105 49.80 24.70 -16.58
C ILE A 105 49.36 23.35 -17.15
N GLY A 106 50.30 22.42 -17.30
CA GLY A 106 49.96 21.04 -17.63
C GLY A 106 49.25 20.34 -16.47
N ASN A 107 48.46 19.29 -16.78
CA ASN A 107 47.83 18.32 -15.85
C ASN A 107 46.35 18.54 -15.47
N ASN A 108 45.55 19.31 -16.22
CA ASN A 108 44.08 19.44 -16.04
C ASN A 108 43.65 19.62 -14.57
N LEU A 109 44.33 20.54 -13.88
CA LEU A 109 44.18 20.76 -12.43
C LEU A 109 42.96 21.63 -12.08
N SER A 110 42.35 22.28 -13.08
CA SER A 110 41.09 23.00 -12.91
C SER A 110 39.91 22.06 -13.13
N PHE A 111 38.80 22.31 -12.46
CA PHE A 111 37.61 21.47 -12.56
C PHE A 111 36.31 22.26 -12.44
N ALA A 112 35.25 21.72 -13.03
CA ALA A 112 33.87 22.16 -12.85
C ALA A 112 33.02 20.97 -12.40
N PHE A 113 32.39 21.10 -11.25
CA PHE A 113 31.64 20.05 -10.56
C PHE A 113 30.24 20.54 -10.25
N THR A 114 29.25 19.97 -10.94
CA THR A 114 27.85 20.34 -10.78
C THR A 114 27.10 19.22 -10.08
N VAL A 115 26.32 19.57 -9.06
CA VAL A 115 25.51 18.64 -8.29
C VAL A 115 24.09 19.18 -8.24
N LEU A 116 23.12 18.37 -8.68
CA LEU A 116 21.71 18.72 -8.71
C LEU A 116 20.83 17.64 -8.05
N ASP A 117 19.71 18.09 -7.52
CA ASP A 117 18.68 17.25 -6.93
C ASP A 117 17.70 16.69 -7.99
N GLY A 118 16.58 16.12 -7.53
CA GLY A 118 15.52 15.62 -8.39
C GLY A 118 14.85 16.68 -9.27
N LYS A 119 14.87 17.95 -8.84
CA LYS A 119 14.23 19.11 -9.46
C LYS A 119 15.20 19.96 -10.28
N ASN A 120 16.46 19.53 -10.42
CA ASN A 120 17.54 20.28 -11.05
C ASN A 120 17.98 21.53 -10.26
N ASP A 121 17.71 21.56 -8.95
CA ASP A 121 18.22 22.59 -8.05
C ASP A 121 19.53 22.10 -7.41
N GLY A 122 20.47 23.01 -7.20
CA GLY A 122 21.76 22.67 -6.59
C GLY A 122 22.81 23.74 -6.80
N PHE A 123 24.04 23.31 -7.07
CA PHE A 123 25.16 24.22 -7.25
C PHE A 123 26.23 23.67 -8.20
N CYS A 124 26.96 24.58 -8.81
CA CYS A 124 28.16 24.31 -9.58
C CYS A 124 29.37 24.87 -8.82
N LEU A 125 30.35 24.01 -8.55
CA LEU A 125 31.65 24.37 -8.00
C LEU A 125 32.69 24.35 -9.11
N SER A 126 33.37 25.46 -9.34
CA SER A 126 34.50 25.52 -10.26
C SER A 126 35.77 25.90 -9.51
N SER A 127 36.87 25.21 -9.81
CA SER A 127 38.19 25.53 -9.30
C SER A 127 39.08 25.93 -10.45
N VAL A 128 39.59 27.14 -10.39
CA VAL A 128 40.58 27.68 -11.33
C VAL A 128 41.94 27.58 -10.67
N TYR A 129 42.75 26.63 -11.13
CA TYR A 129 44.10 26.41 -10.61
C TYR A 129 45.10 27.30 -11.36
N GLY A 130 45.72 28.24 -10.65
CA GLY A 130 46.81 29.09 -11.13
C GLY A 130 48.18 28.61 -10.64
N ARG A 131 49.25 29.28 -11.09
CA ARG A 131 50.64 28.91 -10.72
C ARG A 131 50.93 29.05 -9.22
N ASN A 132 50.38 30.08 -8.59
CA ASN A 132 50.68 30.44 -7.19
C ASN A 132 49.46 30.32 -6.27
N GLU A 133 48.24 30.27 -6.82
CA GLU A 133 47.00 30.22 -6.06
C GLU A 133 45.95 29.40 -6.82
N SER A 134 45.02 28.80 -6.08
CA SER A 134 43.81 28.19 -6.63
C SER A 134 42.60 28.93 -6.07
N ARG A 135 41.63 29.23 -6.93
CA ARG A 135 40.39 29.90 -6.53
C ARG A 135 39.21 29.00 -6.83
N ILE A 136 38.31 28.87 -5.84
CA ILE A 136 37.10 28.08 -5.96
C ILE A 136 35.91 29.04 -5.97
N PHE A 137 35.02 28.86 -6.95
CA PHE A 137 33.77 29.57 -7.10
C PHE A 137 32.62 28.60 -6.90
N ALA A 138 31.55 29.08 -6.25
CA ALA A 138 30.30 28.36 -6.10
C ALA A 138 29.18 29.20 -6.70
N LYS A 139 28.45 28.63 -7.66
CA LYS A 139 27.30 29.27 -8.31
C LYS A 139 26.05 28.44 -8.05
N PRO A 140 24.97 29.04 -7.54
CA PRO A 140 23.72 28.32 -7.33
C PRO A 140 23.04 28.04 -8.67
N ILE A 141 22.44 26.86 -8.79
CA ILE A 141 21.63 26.42 -9.93
C ILE A 141 20.19 26.28 -9.46
N VAL A 142 19.27 26.89 -10.18
CA VAL A 142 17.82 26.81 -9.92
C VAL A 142 17.13 26.38 -11.20
N ASP A 143 16.31 25.33 -11.13
CA ASP A 143 15.60 24.76 -12.28
C ASP A 143 16.52 24.46 -13.48
N GLY A 144 17.72 23.92 -13.18
CA GLY A 144 18.72 23.57 -14.20
C GLY A 144 19.38 24.76 -14.89
N LYS A 145 19.23 25.99 -14.36
CA LYS A 145 19.82 27.21 -14.92
C LYS A 145 20.60 27.98 -13.85
N CYS A 146 21.71 28.57 -14.25
CA CYS A 146 22.47 29.49 -13.41
C CYS A 146 22.02 30.92 -13.68
N LEU A 147 21.79 31.70 -12.61
CA LEU A 147 21.47 33.13 -12.70
C LEU A 147 22.70 34.00 -13.00
N TYR A 148 23.90 33.43 -12.90
CA TYR A 148 25.18 34.10 -13.11
C TYR A 148 25.83 33.62 -14.40
N GLY A 149 26.74 34.43 -14.96
CA GLY A 149 27.53 34.02 -16.13
C GLY A 149 28.37 32.77 -15.81
N MET A 150 28.28 31.76 -16.67
CA MET A 150 29.05 30.51 -16.58
C MET A 150 30.14 30.44 -17.66
N SER A 151 31.29 29.85 -17.33
CA SER A 151 32.30 29.47 -18.32
C SER A 151 31.80 28.30 -19.17
N GLU A 152 32.49 28.02 -20.29
CA GLU A 152 32.11 26.90 -21.15
C GLU A 152 32.22 25.55 -20.43
N GLU A 153 33.23 25.37 -19.58
CA GLU A 153 33.43 24.14 -18.80
C GLU A 153 32.39 23.99 -17.66
N GLU A 154 31.96 25.10 -17.07
CA GLU A 154 30.87 25.09 -16.10
C GLU A 154 29.54 24.71 -16.78
N LYS A 155 29.27 25.23 -17.98
CA LYS A 155 28.07 24.85 -18.77
C LYS A 155 28.12 23.37 -19.15
N GLU A 156 29.27 22.90 -19.61
CA GLU A 156 29.50 21.48 -19.95
C GLU A 156 29.24 20.58 -18.72
N SER A 157 29.74 20.98 -17.55
CA SER A 157 29.47 20.28 -16.28
C SER A 157 27.98 20.26 -15.93
N LEU A 158 27.26 21.36 -16.15
CA LEU A 158 25.82 21.44 -15.92
C LEU A 158 25.03 20.55 -16.89
N GLU A 159 25.37 20.57 -18.17
CA GLU A 159 24.75 19.70 -19.18
C GLU A 159 24.96 18.22 -18.86
N ASN A 160 26.18 17.85 -18.47
CA ASN A 160 26.50 16.49 -18.02
C ASN A 160 25.67 16.09 -16.80
N ALA A 161 25.48 16.99 -15.83
CA ALA A 161 24.63 16.73 -14.68
C ALA A 161 23.15 16.56 -15.08
N LEU A 162 22.64 17.36 -16.03
CA LEU A 162 21.25 17.28 -16.48
C LEU A 162 20.94 15.97 -17.22
N ILE A 163 21.91 15.45 -17.98
CA ILE A 163 21.81 14.20 -18.76
C ILE A 163 22.22 12.96 -17.94
N TYR A 164 22.74 13.13 -16.72
CA TYR A 164 23.28 12.07 -15.87
C TYR A 164 22.31 10.87 -15.71
N GLN A 165 22.77 9.69 -16.13
CA GLN A 165 22.04 8.41 -16.04
C GLN A 165 22.60 7.44 -14.98
N GLY A 166 23.54 7.86 -14.13
CA GLY A 166 24.10 7.03 -13.06
C GLY A 166 25.59 6.70 -13.19
N ASP A 167 26.20 6.96 -14.35
CA ASP A 167 27.64 6.73 -14.57
C ASP A 167 28.39 8.05 -14.74
N ILE A 168 29.51 8.19 -14.04
CA ILE A 168 30.41 9.34 -14.21
C ILE A 168 31.31 9.03 -15.42
N GLN A 169 30.98 9.61 -16.57
CA GLN A 169 31.90 9.59 -17.69
C GLN A 169 32.99 10.65 -17.48
N ALA A 170 34.23 10.21 -17.31
CA ALA A 170 35.38 11.09 -17.31
C ALA A 170 35.60 11.58 -18.75
N VAL A 171 35.08 12.76 -19.08
CA VAL A 171 35.41 13.43 -20.34
C VAL A 171 36.87 13.88 -20.25
N GLN A 172 37.77 13.15 -20.90
CA GLN A 172 39.12 13.60 -21.17
C GLN A 172 39.07 14.46 -22.44
N LYS A 173 39.27 15.77 -22.29
CA LYS A 173 39.60 16.63 -23.44
C LYS A 173 41.04 16.28 -23.88
N GLU A 174 41.18 15.84 -25.13
CA GLU A 174 42.46 15.71 -25.84
C GLU A 174 43.17 17.07 -25.96
#